data_AF-A0A345VKZ1-F1
#
_entry.id   AF-A0A345VKZ1-F1
#
_cell.length_a   1.000
_cell.length_b   1.000
_cell.length_c   1.000
_cell.angle_alpha   90.00
_cell.angle_beta   90.00
_cell.angle_gamma   90.00
#
_symmetry.space_group_name_H-M   'P 1'
#
loop_
_entity.id
_entity.type
_entity.pdbx_description
1 polymer ?
#
loop_
_entity_poly.entity_id
_entity_poly.type
_entity_poly.pdbx_seq_one_letter_code
_entity_poly.pdbx_strand_id
1 'polypeptide(L)'
;MMTSKPGNSLLEAQKEWAYQKYWVMAHSQQHYNALRQLFKGNEWSEEKYELFKQLILEAQAISPSEKTLRVAYQHIWGYFKKQATSDELAIYKSLEASLATSSLEMLAFLKRLAEKYQVTYLLASRILQKGL
;
A
#
# COMPACT_ATOMS: atom_id res chain seq x y z
N MET A 1 13.47 34.06 9.63
CA MET A 1 13.68 32.71 10.20
C MET A 1 12.49 31.86 9.82
N MET A 2 12.64 30.94 8.85
CA MET A 2 11.57 30.03 8.45
C MET A 2 11.55 28.87 9.45
N THR A 3 10.61 28.92 10.40
CA THR A 3 10.34 27.78 11.26
C THR A 3 9.65 26.71 10.43
N SER A 4 10.35 25.61 10.16
CA SER A 4 9.80 24.42 9.52
C SER A 4 8.56 23.96 10.30
N LYS A 5 7.39 23.92 9.64
CA LYS A 5 6.19 23.32 10.23
C LYS A 5 6.47 21.82 10.48
N PRO A 6 6.10 21.25 11.64
CA PRO A 6 6.19 19.81 11.85
C PRO A 6 5.29 19.09 10.84
N GLY A 7 5.87 18.20 10.03
CA GLY A 7 5.18 17.49 8.94
C GLY A 7 5.78 17.67 7.54
N ASN A 8 6.69 18.61 7.33
CA ASN A 8 7.20 18.95 5.99
C ASN A 8 8.58 18.35 5.66
N SER A 9 9.12 17.45 6.49
CA SER A 9 10.40 16.79 6.18
C SER A 9 10.22 15.64 5.19
N LEU A 10 11.20 15.43 4.32
CA LEU A 10 11.23 14.29 3.40
C LEU A 10 11.07 12.95 4.14
N LEU A 11 11.72 12.82 5.30
CA LEU A 11 11.70 11.58 6.08
C LEU A 11 10.28 11.25 6.58
N GLU A 12 9.55 12.24 7.08
CA GLU A 12 8.15 12.07 7.51
C GLU A 12 7.26 11.72 6.31
N ALA A 13 7.42 12.42 5.19
CA ALA A 13 6.67 12.15 3.98
C ALA A 13 6.94 10.75 3.41
N GLN A 14 8.18 10.26 3.46
CA GLN A 14 8.53 8.90 3.05
C GLN A 14 7.92 7.84 3.96
N LYS A 15 7.84 8.07 5.27
CA LYS A 15 7.15 7.19 6.22
C LYS A 15 5.65 7.15 5.95
N GLU A 16 5.03 8.30 5.74
CA GLU A 16 3.61 8.38 5.38
C GLU A 16 3.34 7.71 4.04
N TRP A 17 4.20 7.93 3.04
CA TRP A 17 4.06 7.26 1.75
C TRP A 17 4.18 5.74 1.88
N ALA A 18 5.16 5.25 2.65
CA ALA A 18 5.29 3.83 2.94
C ALA A 18 4.02 3.24 3.61
N TYR A 19 3.41 3.98 4.55
CA TYR A 19 2.16 3.63 5.20
C TYR A 19 0.99 3.55 4.19
N GLN A 20 0.85 4.55 3.30
CA GLN A 20 -0.26 4.67 2.36
C GLN A 20 -0.13 3.82 1.09
N LYS A 21 1.09 3.38 0.74
CA LYS A 21 1.46 2.85 -0.58
C LYS A 21 0.47 1.85 -1.21
N TYR A 22 0.16 0.77 -0.50
CA TYR A 22 -0.72 -0.29 -1.02
C TYR A 22 -2.20 0.07 -0.93
N TRP A 23 -2.55 0.91 0.03
CA TRP A 23 -3.90 1.45 0.13
C TRP A 23 -4.18 2.35 -1.09
N VAL A 24 -3.28 3.28 -1.43
CA VAL A 24 -3.43 4.08 -2.65
C VAL A 24 -3.46 3.20 -3.91
N MET A 25 -2.63 2.16 -3.99
CA MET A 25 -2.65 1.22 -5.12
C MET A 25 -4.01 0.51 -5.27
N ALA A 26 -4.65 0.12 -4.16
CA ALA A 26 -5.96 -0.51 -4.16
C ALA A 26 -7.07 0.44 -4.63
N HIS A 27 -6.90 1.75 -4.45
CA HIS A 27 -7.82 2.77 -4.90
C HIS A 27 -7.54 3.24 -6.34
N SER A 28 -6.28 3.47 -6.70
CA SER A 28 -5.89 3.95 -8.03
C SER A 28 -4.41 3.73 -8.37
N GLN A 29 -4.17 2.92 -9.42
CA GLN A 29 -2.83 2.72 -9.97
C GLN A 29 -2.20 4.01 -10.50
N GLN A 30 -3.02 4.93 -11.03
CA GLN A 30 -2.55 6.23 -11.53
C GLN A 30 -1.95 7.08 -10.40
N HIS A 31 -2.67 7.21 -9.28
CA HIS A 31 -2.20 7.98 -8.12
C HIS A 31 -0.99 7.32 -7.47
N TYR A 32 -0.97 5.98 -7.38
CA TYR A 32 0.21 5.25 -6.93
C TYR A 32 1.46 5.58 -7.77
N ASN A 33 1.31 5.62 -9.11
CA ASN A 33 2.39 5.95 -10.01
C ASN A 33 2.82 7.42 -9.87
N ALA A 34 1.87 8.35 -9.75
CA ALA A 34 2.15 9.77 -9.53
C ALA A 34 2.94 9.98 -8.23
N LEU A 35 2.50 9.36 -7.13
CA LEU A 35 3.20 9.38 -5.84
C LEU A 35 4.58 8.75 -5.93
N ARG A 36 4.73 7.60 -6.61
CA ARG A 36 6.04 6.99 -6.84
C ARG A 36 7.00 7.93 -7.59
N GLN A 37 6.52 8.70 -8.56
CA GLN A 37 7.34 9.71 -9.25
C GLN A 37 7.62 10.92 -8.38
N LEU A 38 6.66 11.37 -7.57
CA LEU A 38 6.80 12.53 -6.68
C LEU A 38 7.98 12.34 -5.70
N PHE A 39 8.15 11.14 -5.16
CA PHE A 39 9.24 10.77 -4.25
C PHE A 39 10.55 10.41 -4.97
N LYS A 40 10.59 10.40 -6.31
CA LYS A 40 11.81 10.10 -7.06
C LYS A 40 12.83 11.23 -6.88
N GLY A 41 14.10 10.87 -6.68
CA GLY A 41 15.20 11.83 -6.57
C GLY A 41 15.36 12.49 -5.19
N ASN A 42 14.47 12.22 -4.23
CA ASN A 42 14.57 12.69 -2.84
C ASN A 42 14.66 14.22 -2.67
N GLU A 43 14.26 15.00 -3.67
CA GLU A 43 14.11 16.45 -3.55
C GLU A 43 12.72 16.74 -2.96
N TRP A 44 12.67 17.46 -1.85
CA TRP A 44 11.42 17.74 -1.13
C TRP A 44 11.23 19.23 -0.92
N SER A 45 10.03 19.70 -1.21
CA SER A 45 9.63 21.10 -1.06
C SER A 45 8.22 21.17 -0.50
N GLU A 46 7.79 22.37 -0.09
CA GLU A 46 6.43 22.60 0.39
C GLU A 46 5.39 22.23 -0.68
N GLU A 47 5.66 22.60 -1.94
CA GLU A 47 4.76 22.33 -3.06
C GLU A 47 4.60 20.83 -3.31
N LYS A 48 5.68 20.04 -3.15
CA LYS A 48 5.60 18.58 -3.24
C LYS A 48 4.83 17.99 -2.08
N TYR A 49 4.93 18.57 -0.89
CA TYR A 49 4.15 18.13 0.26
C TYR A 49 2.65 18.37 0.05
N GLU A 50 2.26 19.55 -0.44
CA GLU A 50 0.85 19.83 -0.76
C GLU A 50 0.33 18.91 -1.86
N LEU A 51 1.10 18.69 -2.93
CA LEU A 51 0.75 17.75 -3.99
C LEU A 51 0.65 16.31 -3.47
N PHE A 52 1.51 15.91 -2.54
CA PHE A 52 1.45 14.60 -1.88
C PHE A 52 0.12 14.41 -1.15
N LYS A 53 -0.30 15.40 -0.35
CA LYS A 53 -1.57 15.36 0.39
C LYS A 53 -2.77 15.34 -0.56
N GLN A 54 -2.74 16.16 -1.62
CA GLN A 54 -3.77 16.19 -2.65
C GLN A 54 -3.94 14.81 -3.32
N LEU A 55 -2.85 14.18 -3.78
CA LEU A 55 -2.92 12.88 -4.45
C LEU A 55 -3.48 11.76 -3.56
N ILE A 56 -3.22 11.81 -2.24
CA ILE A 56 -3.83 10.86 -1.29
C ILE A 56 -5.35 11.09 -1.18
N LEU A 57 -5.79 12.34 -1.09
CA LEU A 57 -7.21 12.69 -1.00
C LEU A 57 -7.96 12.31 -2.28
N GLU A 58 -7.38 12.55 -3.45
CA GLU A 58 -7.96 12.15 -4.73
C GLU A 58 -8.08 10.62 -4.83
N ALA A 59 -7.06 9.87 -4.41
CA ALA A 59 -7.15 8.42 -4.34
C ALA A 59 -8.26 7.95 -3.39
N GLN A 60 -8.45 8.63 -2.24
CA GLN A 60 -9.50 8.31 -1.27
C GLN A 60 -10.91 8.40 -1.83
N ALA A 61 -11.15 9.35 -2.74
CA ALA A 61 -12.45 9.55 -3.37
C ALA A 61 -12.84 8.43 -4.35
N ILE A 62 -11.88 7.59 -4.76
CA ILE A 62 -12.11 6.49 -5.71
C ILE A 62 -12.37 5.21 -4.92
N SER A 63 -13.51 4.56 -5.13
CA SER A 63 -13.76 3.25 -4.50
C SER A 63 -12.89 2.16 -5.13
N PRO A 64 -12.26 1.27 -4.34
CA PRO A 64 -11.53 0.13 -4.87
C PRO A 64 -12.42 -0.75 -5.76
N SER A 65 -11.84 -1.20 -6.88
CA SER A 65 -12.44 -2.21 -7.75
C SER A 65 -11.78 -3.56 -7.53
N GLU A 66 -12.42 -4.66 -7.95
CA GLU A 66 -11.78 -5.98 -7.91
C GLU A 66 -10.42 -5.97 -8.63
N LYS A 67 -10.32 -5.27 -9.78
CA LYS A 67 -9.09 -5.15 -10.55
C LYS A 67 -7.97 -4.47 -9.77
N THR A 68 -8.24 -3.34 -9.13
CA THR A 68 -7.22 -2.59 -8.36
C THR A 68 -6.84 -3.31 -7.07
N LEU A 69 -7.81 -3.99 -6.43
CA LEU A 69 -7.54 -4.85 -5.28
C LEU A 69 -6.63 -6.02 -5.63
N ARG A 70 -6.90 -6.69 -6.76
CA ARG A 70 -6.07 -7.78 -7.28
C ARG A 70 -4.63 -7.34 -7.44
N VAL A 71 -4.40 -6.17 -8.03
CA VAL A 71 -3.06 -5.60 -8.21
C VAL A 71 -2.39 -5.35 -6.85
N ALA A 72 -3.08 -4.68 -5.92
CA ALA A 72 -2.52 -4.41 -4.59
C ALA A 72 -2.15 -5.70 -3.83
N TYR A 73 -3.02 -6.70 -3.85
CA TYR A 73 -2.79 -7.98 -3.18
C TYR A 73 -1.70 -8.82 -3.83
N GLN A 74 -1.60 -8.83 -5.16
CA GLN A 74 -0.48 -9.46 -5.88
C GLN A 74 0.86 -8.83 -5.50
N HIS A 75 0.91 -7.51 -5.35
CA HIS A 75 2.11 -6.82 -4.90
C HIS A 75 2.51 -7.19 -3.47
N ILE A 76 1.53 -7.32 -2.56
CA ILE A 76 1.77 -7.77 -1.18
C ILE A 76 2.23 -9.24 -1.16
N TRP A 77 1.57 -10.11 -1.94
CA TRP A 77 1.97 -11.51 -2.08
C TRP A 77 3.40 -11.69 -2.58
N GLY A 78 3.88 -10.76 -3.41
CA GLY A 78 5.26 -10.75 -3.90
C GLY A 78 6.33 -10.82 -2.81
N TYR A 79 6.02 -10.41 -1.57
CA TYR A 79 6.92 -10.52 -0.41
C TYR A 79 7.08 -11.96 0.10
N PHE A 80 6.08 -12.81 -0.09
CA PHE A 80 6.05 -14.16 0.46
C PHE A 80 6.42 -15.24 -0.56
N LYS A 81 6.30 -14.95 -1.86
CA LYS A 81 6.40 -15.96 -2.94
C LYS A 81 7.65 -16.85 -2.92
N LYS A 82 8.75 -16.41 -2.31
CA LYS A 82 10.02 -17.16 -2.24
C LYS A 82 10.13 -18.08 -1.01
N GLN A 83 9.25 -17.91 -0.02
CA GLN A 83 9.31 -18.59 1.28
C GLN A 83 7.96 -19.19 1.71
N ALA A 84 6.89 -18.88 0.98
CA ALA A 84 5.57 -19.48 1.15
C ALA A 84 5.63 -20.99 0.89
N THR A 85 4.97 -21.75 1.75
CA THR A 85 4.76 -23.19 1.57
C THR A 85 3.82 -23.47 0.39
N SER A 86 3.81 -24.72 -0.08
CA SER A 86 2.88 -25.16 -1.12
C SER A 86 1.41 -24.95 -0.72
N ASP A 87 1.08 -25.17 0.56
CA ASP A 87 -0.26 -24.97 1.09
C ASP A 87 -0.66 -23.48 1.09
N GLU A 88 0.24 -22.59 1.50
CA GLU A 88 0.00 -21.14 1.46
C GLU A 88 -0.15 -20.62 0.02
N LEU A 89 0.63 -21.15 -0.92
CA LEU A 89 0.47 -20.85 -2.34
C LEU A 89 -0.89 -21.34 -2.86
N ALA A 90 -1.35 -22.51 -2.45
CA ALA A 90 -2.65 -23.04 -2.85
C ALA A 90 -3.79 -22.18 -2.30
N ILE A 91 -3.73 -21.79 -1.02
CA ILE A 91 -4.69 -20.87 -0.38
C ILE A 91 -4.71 -19.53 -1.11
N TYR A 92 -3.53 -18.94 -1.36
CA TYR A 92 -3.40 -17.68 -2.10
C TYR A 92 -4.10 -17.76 -3.47
N LYS A 93 -3.80 -18.80 -4.26
CA LYS A 93 -4.38 -18.98 -5.59
C LYS A 93 -5.89 -19.14 -5.55
N SER A 94 -6.40 -19.87 -4.55
CA SER A 94 -7.84 -20.03 -4.35
C SER A 94 -8.51 -18.68 -4.06
N LEU A 95 -7.97 -17.92 -3.10
CA LEU A 95 -8.49 -16.60 -2.72
C LEU A 95 -8.37 -15.58 -3.85
N GLU A 96 -7.31 -15.67 -4.66
CA GLU A 96 -7.13 -14.84 -5.84
C GLU A 96 -8.18 -15.17 -6.92
N ALA A 97 -8.48 -16.46 -7.15
CA ALA A 97 -9.50 -16.87 -8.12
C ALA A 97 -10.91 -16.40 -7.72
N SER A 98 -11.23 -16.38 -6.42
CA SER A 98 -12.54 -15.97 -5.88
C SER A 98 -12.57 -14.52 -5.36
N LEU A 99 -11.62 -13.67 -5.76
CA LEU A 99 -11.37 -12.38 -5.10
C LEU A 99 -12.61 -11.46 -4.96
N ALA A 100 -13.53 -11.51 -5.93
CA ALA A 100 -14.77 -10.74 -5.90
C ALA A 100 -15.59 -10.95 -4.62
N THR A 101 -15.56 -12.16 -4.05
CA THR A 101 -16.28 -12.52 -2.82
C THR A 101 -15.35 -12.75 -1.63
N SER A 102 -14.06 -13.03 -1.85
CA SER A 102 -13.09 -13.37 -0.80
C SER A 102 -12.05 -12.27 -0.53
N SER A 103 -12.33 -11.00 -0.88
CA SER A 103 -11.37 -9.90 -0.74
C SER A 103 -10.93 -9.63 0.71
N LEU A 104 -11.85 -9.77 1.68
CA LEU A 104 -11.54 -9.64 3.11
C LEU A 104 -10.75 -10.83 3.64
N GLU A 105 -11.06 -12.04 3.18
CA GLU A 105 -10.33 -13.26 3.54
C GLU A 105 -8.90 -13.23 2.99
N MET A 106 -8.73 -12.74 1.76
CA MET A 106 -7.43 -12.48 1.15
C MET A 106 -6.60 -11.51 1.99
N LEU A 107 -7.20 -10.39 2.42
CA LEU A 107 -6.51 -9.41 3.27
C LEU A 107 -6.07 -10.04 4.61
N ALA A 108 -6.97 -10.78 5.27
CA ALA A 108 -6.67 -11.47 6.52
C ALA A 108 -5.58 -12.54 6.35
N PHE A 109 -5.59 -13.26 5.24
CA PHE A 109 -4.54 -14.22 4.89
C PHE A 109 -3.18 -13.54 4.69
N LEU A 110 -3.11 -12.48 3.88
CA LEU A 110 -1.88 -11.72 3.66
C LEU A 110 -1.34 -11.09 4.95
N LYS A 111 -2.22 -10.64 5.85
CA LYS A 111 -1.83 -10.15 7.17
C LYS A 111 -1.17 -11.25 8.02
N ARG A 112 -1.77 -12.44 8.10
CA ARG A 112 -1.19 -13.58 8.81
C ARG A 112 0.18 -13.97 8.24
N LEU A 113 0.36 -13.91 6.92
CA LEU A 113 1.67 -14.15 6.31
C LEU A 113 2.69 -13.07 6.71
N ALA A 114 2.29 -11.79 6.72
CA ALA A 114 3.15 -10.71 7.17
C ALA A 114 3.61 -10.89 8.62
N GLU A 115 2.73 -11.39 9.50
CA GLU A 115 3.04 -11.72 10.89
C GLU A 115 3.97 -12.94 10.98
N LYS A 116 3.60 -14.06 10.35
CA LYS A 116 4.38 -15.31 10.32
C LYS A 116 5.81 -15.09 9.84
N TYR A 117 5.97 -14.30 8.78
CA TYR A 117 7.24 -14.04 8.15
C TYR A 117 7.92 -12.75 8.61
N GLN A 118 7.35 -12.09 9.63
CA GLN A 118 7.88 -10.88 10.24
C GLN A 118 8.23 -9.77 9.23
N VAL A 119 7.36 -9.57 8.23
CA VAL A 119 7.53 -8.52 7.23
C VAL A 119 7.03 -7.20 7.83
N THR A 120 7.84 -6.62 8.72
CA THR A 120 7.52 -5.42 9.52
C THR A 120 7.05 -4.24 8.68
N TYR A 121 7.65 -4.05 7.51
CA TYR A 121 7.23 -3.03 6.55
C TYR A 121 5.75 -3.16 6.13
N LEU A 122 5.26 -4.38 5.90
CA LEU A 122 3.87 -4.62 5.54
C LEU A 122 2.95 -4.46 6.77
N LEU A 123 3.37 -4.93 7.94
CA LEU A 123 2.62 -4.76 9.20
C LEU A 123 2.44 -3.29 9.58
N ALA A 124 3.38 -2.44 9.16
CA ALA A 124 3.30 -1.00 9.29
C ALA A 124 2.42 -0.31 8.22
N SER A 125 1.83 -1.03 7.26
CA SER A 125 1.04 -0.42 6.18
C SER A 125 -0.42 -0.22 6.55
N ARG A 126 -1.03 0.86 6.03
CA ARG A 126 -2.45 1.20 6.25
C ARG A 126 -3.38 0.05 5.91
N ILE A 127 -3.17 -0.59 4.76
CA ILE A 127 -4.07 -1.64 4.27
C ILE A 127 -4.13 -2.83 5.23
N LEU A 128 -3.02 -3.22 5.88
CA LEU A 128 -3.00 -4.32 6.85
C LEU A 128 -3.42 -3.91 8.27
N GLN A 129 -3.26 -2.63 8.62
CA GLN A 129 -3.67 -2.13 9.94
C GLN A 129 -5.14 -1.71 10.01
N LYS A 130 -5.66 -1.11 8.94
CA LYS A 130 -6.96 -0.42 8.90
C LYS A 130 -7.90 -0.95 7.82
N GLY A 131 -7.43 -1.74 6.87
CA GLY A 131 -8.22 -2.14 5.71
C GLY A 131 -8.26 -1.06 4.63
N LEU A 132 -9.29 -1.14 3.78
CA LEU A 132 -9.59 -0.18 2.71
C LEU A 132 -10.46 0.96 3.25
#